data_AF-A0A917YM50-F1
#
_entry.id   AF-A0A917YM50-F1
#
_cell.length_a   1.000
_cell.length_b   1.000
_cell.length_c   1.000
_cell.angle_alpha   90.00
_cell.angle_beta   90.00
_cell.angle_gamma   90.00
#
_symmetry.space_group_name_H-M   'P 1'
#
loop_
_entity.id
_entity.type
_entity.pdbx_description
1 polymer ?
#
loop_
_entity_poly.entity_id
_entity_poly.type
_entity_poly.pdbx_seq_one_letter_code
_entity_poly.pdbx_strand_id
1 'polypeptide(L)'
;MKKLLSIFAIAAVAAQGFATPLWADRDTDHKVAAALAILGIAALAHNQHHYKDGYTPANGEETAEFERGYRDGVHGYPYWEGNKTPSYAQGYQAGNTERENSMAHRKHAANSQAPYMANKGCAERVAGNFAVPVGQVHIIKARSPGKHEWEIEAAVGHQHMVCKMRDTGELLDLRGGKM
;
A
#
# COMPACT_ATOMS: atom_id res chain seq x y z
N MET A 1 -19.53 -55.93 -5.82
CA MET A 1 -20.91 -55.43 -5.99
C MET A 1 -21.31 -54.60 -4.78
N LYS A 2 -21.41 -53.27 -4.93
CA LYS A 2 -22.42 -52.38 -4.31
C LYS A 2 -22.06 -50.92 -4.64
N LYS A 3 -22.91 -50.31 -5.46
CA LYS A 3 -22.94 -48.89 -5.82
C LYS A 3 -23.76 -48.16 -4.76
N LEU A 4 -23.30 -47.03 -4.24
CA LEU A 4 -24.11 -46.00 -3.57
C LEU A 4 -23.41 -44.65 -3.83
N LEU A 5 -23.82 -43.91 -4.87
CA LEU A 5 -24.89 -42.88 -4.89
C LEU A 5 -24.39 -41.51 -4.40
N SER A 6 -24.09 -40.68 -5.39
CA SER A 6 -23.85 -39.24 -5.32
C SER A 6 -25.07 -38.49 -4.77
N ILE A 7 -24.82 -37.50 -3.91
CA ILE A 7 -25.78 -36.42 -3.63
C ILE A 7 -25.03 -35.10 -3.82
N PHE A 8 -25.30 -34.44 -4.95
CA PHE A 8 -24.98 -33.03 -5.17
C PHE A 8 -25.95 -32.19 -4.33
N ALA A 9 -25.46 -31.56 -3.27
CA ALA A 9 -26.20 -30.52 -2.55
C ALA A 9 -26.06 -29.20 -3.34
N ILE A 10 -27.10 -28.87 -4.12
CA ILE A 10 -27.28 -27.58 -4.76
C ILE A 10 -27.66 -26.58 -3.66
N ALA A 11 -26.75 -25.69 -3.28
CA ALA A 11 -27.09 -24.54 -2.44
C ALA A 11 -27.87 -23.53 -3.29
N ALA A 12 -29.19 -23.56 -3.16
CA ALA A 12 -30.09 -22.58 -3.76
C ALA A 12 -29.87 -21.22 -3.09
N VAL A 13 -29.25 -20.28 -3.80
CA VAL A 13 -29.26 -18.86 -3.47
C VAL A 13 -30.66 -18.33 -3.77
N ALA A 14 -31.52 -18.32 -2.76
CA ALA A 14 -32.81 -17.64 -2.84
C ALA A 14 -32.60 -16.13 -2.69
N ALA A 15 -32.47 -15.44 -3.81
CA ALA A 15 -32.69 -14.00 -3.88
C ALA A 15 -34.20 -13.74 -3.76
N GLN A 16 -34.67 -13.35 -2.58
CA GLN A 16 -35.99 -12.75 -2.39
C GLN A 16 -35.82 -11.48 -1.55
N GLY A 17 -35.93 -10.35 -2.24
CA GLY A 17 -36.06 -9.06 -1.58
C GLY A 17 -37.48 -8.88 -1.06
N PHE A 18 -37.60 -8.49 0.21
CA PHE A 18 -38.69 -7.66 0.70
C PHE A 18 -38.11 -6.63 1.64
N ALA A 19 -38.28 -5.36 1.27
CA ALA A 19 -37.98 -4.22 2.09
C ALA A 19 -38.88 -4.23 3.32
N THR A 20 -38.30 -4.42 4.50
CA THR A 20 -38.94 -4.05 5.78
C THR A 20 -38.43 -2.67 6.18
N PRO A 21 -39.31 -1.73 6.60
CA PRO A 21 -38.83 -0.50 7.22
C PRO A 21 -38.17 -0.88 8.55
N LEU A 22 -36.85 -0.79 8.61
CA LEU A 22 -36.09 -0.88 9.86
C LEU A 22 -36.43 0.37 10.69
N TRP A 23 -37.52 0.31 11.45
CA TRP A 23 -37.65 1.12 12.64
C TRP A 23 -36.63 0.58 13.65
N ALA A 24 -35.44 1.17 13.61
CA ALA A 24 -34.40 0.94 14.59
C ALA A 24 -34.89 1.46 15.94
N ASP A 25 -35.35 0.54 16.78
CA ASP A 25 -35.47 0.78 18.20
C ASP A 25 -34.08 1.12 18.76
N ARG A 26 -34.04 2.15 19.60
CA ARG A 26 -32.81 2.69 20.17
C ARG A 26 -32.40 1.82 21.33
N ASP A 27 -31.65 0.75 21.04
CA ASP A 27 -30.77 0.13 22.01
C ASP A 27 -29.33 0.56 21.72
N THR A 28 -28.77 1.33 22.65
CA THR A 28 -27.59 2.18 22.50
C THR A 28 -26.27 1.42 22.32
N ASP A 29 -26.29 0.09 22.46
CA ASP A 29 -25.09 -0.74 22.54
C ASP A 29 -24.73 -1.46 21.22
N HIS A 30 -25.63 -1.45 20.23
CA HIS A 30 -25.40 -2.14 18.94
C HIS A 30 -24.87 -1.23 17.82
N LYS A 31 -24.87 0.09 18.02
CA LYS A 31 -24.31 1.04 17.04
C LYS A 31 -22.78 1.08 17.05
N VAL A 32 -22.15 0.73 18.17
CA VAL A 32 -20.69 0.72 18.29
C VAL A 32 -20.09 -0.48 17.55
N ALA A 33 -20.74 -1.65 17.59
CA ALA A 33 -20.23 -2.87 16.97
C ALA A 33 -20.30 -2.86 15.42
N ALA A 34 -21.34 -2.29 14.82
CA ALA A 34 -21.48 -2.23 13.37
C ALA A 34 -20.55 -1.19 12.71
N ALA A 35 -20.27 -0.07 13.38
CA ALA A 35 -19.28 0.89 12.92
C ALA A 35 -17.86 0.31 12.96
N LEU A 36 -17.53 -0.47 13.99
CA LEU A 36 -16.23 -1.14 14.10
C LEU A 36 -16.00 -2.19 13.00
N ALA A 37 -17.04 -2.88 12.52
CA ALA A 37 -16.89 -3.86 11.44
C ALA A 37 -16.56 -3.19 10.08
N ILE A 38 -17.11 -2.01 9.79
CA ILE A 38 -16.82 -1.26 8.55
C ILE A 38 -15.44 -0.59 8.64
N LEU A 39 -15.08 -0.05 9.81
CA LEU A 39 -13.74 0.51 10.06
C LEU A 39 -12.66 -0.60 10.07
N GLY A 40 -13.00 -1.80 10.53
CA GLY A 40 -12.12 -2.96 10.53
C GLY A 40 -11.73 -3.45 9.13
N ILE A 41 -12.58 -3.23 8.11
CA ILE A 41 -12.26 -3.55 6.71
C ILE A 41 -11.23 -2.56 6.15
N ALA A 42 -11.29 -1.27 6.53
CA ALA A 42 -10.27 -0.30 6.15
C ALA A 42 -8.91 -0.64 6.77
N ALA A 43 -8.88 -1.14 8.01
CA ALA A 43 -7.66 -1.61 8.65
C ALA A 43 -7.07 -2.88 8.00
N LEU A 44 -7.91 -3.78 7.46
CA LEU A 44 -7.45 -5.06 6.91
C LEU A 44 -6.72 -4.95 5.56
N ALA A 45 -6.84 -3.80 4.88
CA ALA A 45 -6.16 -3.54 3.60
C ALA A 45 -4.96 -2.57 3.73
N HIS A 46 -4.71 -2.02 4.92
CA HIS A 46 -3.68 -0.99 5.11
C HIS A 46 -2.28 -1.62 5.14
N ASN A 47 -1.37 -1.11 4.30
CA ASN A 47 0.03 -1.50 4.33
C ASN A 47 0.84 -0.63 5.33
N GLN A 48 1.38 -1.23 6.40
CA GLN A 48 2.09 -0.52 7.47
C GLN A 48 3.25 0.37 6.99
N HIS A 49 3.79 0.13 5.80
CA HIS A 49 4.85 0.94 5.17
C HIS A 49 4.43 2.37 4.80
N HIS A 50 3.15 2.73 4.93
CA HIS A 50 2.69 4.10 4.75
C HIS A 50 2.74 4.95 6.02
N TYR A 51 2.89 4.34 7.20
CA TYR A 51 2.95 5.10 8.45
C TYR A 51 4.32 5.72 8.70
N LYS A 52 4.37 7.01 9.00
CA LYS A 52 5.62 7.76 9.16
C LYS A 52 6.10 7.79 10.62
N ASP A 53 7.41 7.79 10.86
CA ASP A 53 8.04 8.23 12.13
C ASP A 53 7.46 7.58 13.42
N GLY A 54 7.13 6.28 13.37
CA GLY A 54 6.56 5.57 14.54
C GLY A 54 5.09 5.91 14.84
N TYR A 55 4.42 6.65 13.96
CA TYR A 55 2.98 6.77 13.97
C TYR A 55 2.35 5.40 13.68
N THR A 56 1.32 5.04 14.43
CA THR A 56 0.44 3.93 14.11
C THR A 56 -0.93 4.33 14.64
N PRO A 57 -2.00 4.24 13.83
CA PRO A 57 -3.34 4.53 14.31
C PRO A 57 -3.66 3.70 15.55
N ALA A 58 -4.16 4.34 16.61
CA ALA A 58 -4.49 3.64 17.85
C ALA A 58 -5.78 2.80 17.74
N ASN A 59 -6.65 3.14 16.79
CA ASN A 59 -7.96 2.53 16.62
C ASN A 59 -8.47 2.63 15.16
N GLY A 60 -9.64 2.05 14.88
CA GLY A 60 -10.23 2.03 13.54
C GLY A 60 -10.66 3.41 13.02
N GLU A 61 -11.03 4.34 13.89
CA GLU A 61 -11.39 5.71 13.48
C GLU A 61 -10.16 6.47 12.98
N GLU A 62 -9.06 6.41 13.73
CA GLU A 62 -7.79 7.00 13.30
C GLU A 62 -7.27 6.35 12.02
N THR A 63 -7.45 5.04 11.87
CA THR A 63 -7.08 4.32 10.64
C THR A 63 -7.87 4.83 9.45
N ALA A 64 -9.19 5.01 9.60
CA ALA A 64 -10.04 5.52 8.54
C ALA A 64 -9.71 6.96 8.15
N GLU A 65 -9.40 7.82 9.12
CA GLU A 65 -9.00 9.21 8.83
C GLU A 65 -7.62 9.28 8.18
N PHE A 66 -6.68 8.44 8.58
CA PHE A 66 -5.40 8.27 7.88
C PHE A 66 -5.62 7.85 6.42
N GLU A 67 -6.43 6.82 6.18
CA GLU A 67 -6.72 6.32 4.83
C GLU A 67 -7.39 7.36 3.94
N ARG A 68 -8.31 8.14 4.51
CA ARG A 68 -8.93 9.26 3.82
C ARG A 68 -7.87 10.25 3.36
N GLY A 69 -6.99 10.68 4.27
CA GLY A 69 -5.88 11.59 3.94
C GLY A 69 -4.93 11.00 2.91
N TYR A 70 -4.55 9.73 3.08
CA TYR A 70 -3.64 9.02 2.18
C TYR A 70 -4.17 8.97 0.75
N ARG A 71 -5.42 8.56 0.57
CA ARG A 71 -6.09 8.56 -0.73
C ARG A 71 -6.14 9.97 -1.35
N ASP A 72 -6.47 10.98 -0.55
CA ASP A 72 -6.53 12.37 -1.01
C ASP A 72 -5.15 12.83 -1.52
N GLY A 73 -4.09 12.52 -0.76
CA GLY A 73 -2.70 12.77 -1.12
C GLY A 73 -2.26 12.01 -2.37
N VAL A 74 -2.51 10.70 -2.48
CA VAL A 74 -2.11 9.92 -3.67
C VAL A 74 -2.75 10.47 -4.94
N HIS A 75 -4.01 10.88 -4.87
CA HIS A 75 -4.73 11.42 -6.03
C HIS A 75 -4.51 12.91 -6.28
N GLY A 76 -3.83 13.63 -5.39
CA GLY A 76 -3.51 15.05 -5.58
C GLY A 76 -4.67 15.99 -5.38
N TYR A 77 -5.64 15.61 -4.55
CA TYR A 77 -6.61 16.55 -4.02
C TYR A 77 -5.92 17.57 -3.10
N PRO A 78 -6.42 18.81 -3.01
CA PRO A 78 -5.92 19.78 -2.05
C PRO A 78 -6.18 19.30 -0.61
N TYR A 79 -5.30 19.71 0.31
CA TYR A 79 -5.47 19.40 1.73
C TYR A 79 -6.78 19.97 2.25
N TRP A 80 -7.61 19.13 2.87
CA TRP A 80 -8.86 19.59 3.46
C TRP A 80 -8.63 20.24 4.82
N GLU A 81 -8.59 21.58 4.85
CA GLU A 81 -8.37 22.36 6.07
C GLU A 81 -9.48 22.21 7.13
N GLY A 82 -10.66 21.73 6.74
CA GLY A 82 -11.76 21.44 7.67
C GLY A 82 -11.49 20.21 8.54
N ASN A 83 -10.56 19.33 8.15
CA ASN A 83 -10.16 18.18 8.94
C ASN A 83 -8.96 18.52 9.82
N LYS A 84 -9.16 18.45 11.14
CA LYS A 84 -8.14 18.76 12.16
C LYS A 84 -7.55 17.51 12.81
N THR A 85 -7.87 16.32 12.31
CA THR A 85 -7.34 15.09 12.91
C THR A 85 -5.86 14.93 12.55
N PRO A 86 -4.98 14.61 13.52
CA PRO A 86 -3.59 14.31 13.22
C PRO A 86 -3.45 13.15 12.21
N SER A 87 -4.34 12.15 12.29
CA SER A 87 -4.35 10.98 11.42
C SER A 87 -4.56 11.35 9.95
N TYR A 88 -5.52 12.23 9.64
CA TYR A 88 -5.72 12.73 8.28
C TYR A 88 -4.47 13.45 7.75
N ALA A 89 -3.84 14.29 8.57
CA ALA A 89 -2.62 14.99 8.19
C ALA A 89 -1.46 14.03 7.88
N GLN A 90 -1.25 13.01 8.73
CA GLN A 90 -0.24 11.99 8.50
C GLN A 90 -0.50 11.22 7.20
N GLY A 91 -1.74 10.79 6.99
CA GLY A 91 -2.17 10.11 5.77
C GLY A 91 -1.89 10.95 4.53
N TYR A 92 -2.32 12.21 4.52
CA TYR A 92 -2.14 13.11 3.39
C TYR A 92 -0.66 13.33 3.01
N GLN A 93 0.21 13.49 4.00
CA GLN A 93 1.66 13.60 3.76
C GLN A 93 2.26 12.31 3.19
N ALA A 94 1.86 11.15 3.73
CA ALA A 94 2.29 9.85 3.21
C ALA A 94 1.84 9.64 1.76
N GLY A 95 0.58 9.97 1.46
CA GLY A 95 0.01 9.86 0.11
C GLY A 95 0.69 10.79 -0.90
N ASN A 96 1.02 12.02 -0.50
CA ASN A 96 1.81 12.92 -1.35
C ASN A 96 3.20 12.36 -1.65
N THR A 97 3.86 11.78 -0.64
CA THR A 97 5.19 11.16 -0.81
C THR A 97 5.14 9.99 -1.78
N GLU A 98 4.14 9.10 -1.64
CA GLU A 98 3.92 7.99 -2.57
C GLU A 98 3.70 8.50 -3.99
N ARG A 99 2.85 9.53 -4.16
CA ARG A 99 2.62 10.15 -5.47
C ARG A 99 3.92 10.69 -6.05
N GLU A 100 4.74 11.38 -5.25
CA GLU A 100 6.03 11.90 -5.69
C GLU A 100 7.01 10.79 -6.11
N ASN A 101 7.08 9.70 -5.35
CA ASN A 101 7.92 8.54 -5.65
C ASN A 101 7.49 7.86 -6.96
N SER A 102 6.18 7.65 -7.15
CA SER A 102 5.64 7.07 -8.39
C SER A 102 5.97 7.93 -9.62
N MET A 103 6.17 9.23 -9.43
CA MET A 103 6.48 10.21 -10.46
C MET A 103 7.98 10.50 -10.59
N ALA A 104 8.84 9.86 -9.79
CA ALA A 104 10.29 10.09 -9.80
C ALA A 104 10.91 9.79 -11.18
N HIS A 105 10.40 8.78 -11.88
CA HIS A 105 10.81 8.46 -13.26
C HIS A 105 10.66 9.63 -14.24
N ARG A 106 9.71 10.55 -14.01
CA ARG A 106 9.53 11.76 -14.84
C ARG A 106 10.52 12.86 -14.49
N LYS A 107 10.92 12.96 -13.22
CA LYS A 107 11.92 13.94 -12.75
C LYS A 107 13.33 13.56 -13.19
N HIS A 108 13.60 12.26 -13.35
CA HIS A 108 14.91 11.71 -13.73
C HIS A 108 14.90 11.13 -15.16
N ALA A 109 14.39 11.90 -16.11
CA ALA A 109 14.21 11.45 -17.49
C ALA A 109 15.55 11.20 -18.22
N ALA A 110 15.70 9.96 -18.69
CA ALA A 110 16.52 9.48 -19.82
C ALA A 110 18.02 9.13 -19.63
N ASN A 111 18.82 9.78 -18.78
CA ASN A 111 20.28 9.51 -18.72
C ASN A 111 20.76 8.66 -17.53
N SER A 112 19.87 8.29 -16.61
CA SER A 112 20.20 7.65 -15.34
C SER A 112 19.63 6.24 -15.18
N GLN A 113 18.94 5.70 -16.18
CA GLN A 113 18.17 4.46 -16.00
C GLN A 113 19.06 3.22 -16.15
N ALA A 114 19.13 2.43 -15.08
CA ALA A 114 19.83 1.15 -15.11
C ALA A 114 19.19 0.17 -16.11
N PRO A 115 19.93 -0.86 -16.57
CA PRO A 115 19.38 -1.95 -17.37
C PRO A 115 18.15 -2.57 -16.72
N TYR A 116 17.25 -3.08 -17.55
CA TYR A 116 15.99 -3.68 -17.10
C TYR A 116 16.21 -4.75 -16.01
N MET A 117 17.20 -5.62 -16.18
CA MET A 117 17.50 -6.69 -15.23
C MET A 117 17.97 -6.16 -13.88
N ALA A 118 18.73 -5.06 -13.85
CA ALA A 118 19.17 -4.43 -12.62
C ALA A 118 18.00 -3.76 -11.87
N ASN A 119 17.14 -3.03 -12.58
CA ASN A 119 15.93 -2.44 -12.00
C ASN A 119 14.98 -3.51 -11.46
N LYS A 120 14.71 -4.54 -12.27
CA LYS A 120 13.86 -5.68 -11.88
C LYS A 120 14.40 -6.37 -10.64
N GLY A 121 15.70 -6.72 -10.65
CA GLY A 121 16.33 -7.38 -9.52
C GLY A 121 16.28 -6.54 -8.25
N CYS A 122 16.54 -5.23 -8.33
CA CYS A 122 16.40 -4.35 -7.16
C CYS A 122 14.96 -4.30 -6.66
N ALA A 123 13.97 -4.12 -7.55
CA ALA A 123 12.56 -4.06 -7.18
C ALA A 123 12.08 -5.35 -6.48
N GLU A 124 12.49 -6.52 -6.97
CA GLU A 124 12.17 -7.81 -6.36
C GLU A 124 12.78 -7.98 -4.96
N ARG A 125 14.01 -7.51 -4.75
CA ARG A 125 14.68 -7.57 -3.44
C ARG A 125 14.04 -6.64 -2.43
N VAL A 126 13.71 -5.43 -2.85
CA VAL A 126 13.04 -4.43 -2.00
C VAL A 126 11.64 -4.90 -1.65
N ALA A 127 10.90 -5.42 -2.63
CA ALA A 127 9.60 -6.05 -2.42
C ALA A 127 9.66 -7.19 -1.39
N GLY A 128 10.64 -8.10 -1.54
CA GLY A 128 10.86 -9.20 -0.60
C GLY A 128 11.26 -8.73 0.79
N ASN A 129 12.11 -7.72 0.90
CA ASN A 129 12.57 -7.17 2.18
C ASN A 129 11.44 -6.52 2.99
N PHE A 130 10.52 -5.83 2.30
CA PHE A 130 9.36 -5.19 2.92
C PHE A 130 8.09 -6.05 2.86
N ALA A 131 8.15 -7.29 2.36
CA ALA A 131 6.97 -8.15 2.19
C ALA A 131 5.80 -7.48 1.42
N VAL A 132 6.12 -6.65 0.42
CA VAL A 132 5.13 -5.95 -0.43
C VAL A 132 5.13 -6.49 -1.86
N PRO A 133 4.04 -6.32 -2.63
CA PRO A 133 4.06 -6.57 -4.07
C PRO A 133 5.07 -5.67 -4.79
N VAL A 134 5.75 -6.20 -5.81
CA VAL A 134 6.73 -5.45 -6.62
C VAL A 134 6.15 -4.16 -7.22
N GLY A 135 4.85 -4.13 -7.53
CA GLY A 135 4.18 -2.94 -8.06
C GLY A 135 4.08 -1.76 -7.09
N GLN A 136 4.33 -1.97 -5.79
CA GLN A 136 4.42 -0.89 -4.79
C GLN A 136 5.84 -0.34 -4.63
N VAL A 137 6.81 -0.89 -5.36
CA VAL A 137 8.20 -0.44 -5.33
C VAL A 137 8.44 0.57 -6.45
N HIS A 138 8.83 1.78 -6.07
CA HIS A 138 9.13 2.85 -7.01
C HIS A 138 10.63 3.04 -7.13
N ILE A 139 11.17 2.90 -8.34
CA ILE A 139 12.56 3.25 -8.61
C ILE A 139 12.67 4.77 -8.66
N ILE A 140 13.36 5.35 -7.68
CA ILE A 140 13.52 6.80 -7.56
C ILE A 140 14.74 7.26 -8.35
N LYS A 141 15.85 6.55 -8.21
CA LYS A 141 17.14 6.96 -8.76
C LYS A 141 17.94 5.75 -9.19
N ALA A 142 18.71 5.90 -10.24
CA ALA A 142 19.74 4.95 -10.60
C ALA A 142 20.99 5.71 -11.07
N ARG A 143 22.16 5.17 -10.77
CA ARG A 143 23.45 5.69 -11.25
C ARG A 143 24.39 4.52 -11.49
N SER A 144 25.33 4.68 -12.40
CA SER A 144 26.40 3.70 -12.60
C SER A 144 27.66 4.16 -11.85
N PRO A 145 28.03 3.55 -10.71
CA PRO A 145 29.29 3.83 -10.03
C PRO A 145 30.51 3.29 -10.80
N GLY A 146 30.33 2.30 -11.68
CA GLY A 146 31.39 1.64 -12.43
C GLY A 146 30.87 0.80 -13.58
N LYS A 147 31.78 0.26 -14.40
CA LYS A 147 31.40 -0.53 -15.59
C LYS A 147 30.59 -1.77 -15.17
N HIS A 148 29.43 -1.98 -15.80
CA HIS A 148 28.51 -3.09 -15.51
C HIS A 148 27.91 -3.09 -14.10
N GLU A 149 28.04 -2.00 -13.35
CA GLU A 149 27.52 -1.86 -11.99
C GLU A 149 26.58 -0.66 -11.89
N TRP A 150 25.52 -0.84 -11.12
CA TRP A 150 24.42 0.09 -10.98
C TRP A 150 24.01 0.20 -9.52
N GLU A 151 23.99 1.42 -9.00
CA GLU A 151 23.44 1.71 -7.69
C GLU A 151 22.05 2.33 -7.90
N ILE A 152 21.03 1.64 -7.40
CA ILE A 152 19.62 1.87 -7.66
C ILE A 152 18.93 2.12 -6.33
N GLU A 153 18.31 3.28 -6.19
CA GLU A 153 17.46 3.63 -5.05
C GLU A 153 16.00 3.35 -5.40
N ALA A 154 15.35 2.55 -4.56
CA ALA A 154 13.94 2.26 -4.65
C ALA A 154 13.24 2.61 -3.33
N ALA A 155 11.96 2.97 -3.42
CA ALA A 155 11.15 3.30 -2.26
C ALA A 155 9.82 2.54 -2.26
N VAL A 156 9.31 2.34 -1.06
CA VAL A 156 7.98 1.81 -0.76
C VAL A 156 7.36 2.76 0.28
N GLY A 157 6.34 3.53 -0.10
CA GLY A 157 5.80 4.58 0.75
C GLY A 157 6.89 5.59 1.13
N HIS A 158 7.26 5.62 2.41
CA HIS A 158 8.31 6.50 2.95
C HIS A 158 9.65 5.79 3.20
N GLN A 159 9.71 4.47 3.01
CA GLN A 159 10.92 3.68 3.25
C GLN A 159 11.74 3.58 1.98
N HIS A 160 13.06 3.68 2.12
CA HIS A 160 14.01 3.67 1.01
C HIS A 160 15.03 2.55 1.18
N MET A 161 15.44 1.96 0.06
CA MET A 161 16.55 1.03 -0.02
C MET A 161 17.40 1.33 -1.25
N VAL A 162 18.68 1.02 -1.11
CA VAL A 162 19.65 1.11 -2.20
C VAL A 162 20.18 -0.27 -2.50
N CYS A 163 20.04 -0.69 -3.75
CA CYS A 163 20.64 -1.90 -4.30
C CYS A 163 21.86 -1.53 -5.14
N LYS A 164 23.00 -2.18 -4.91
CA LYS A 164 24.05 -2.27 -5.93
C LYS A 164 23.84 -3.54 -6.72
N MET A 165 23.67 -3.40 -8.02
CA MET A 165 23.29 -4.46 -8.95
C MET A 165 24.30 -4.53 -10.10
N ARG A 166 24.53 -5.72 -10.65
CA ARG A 166 25.12 -5.87 -11.98
C ARG A 166 24.08 -5.63 -13.07
N ASP A 167 24.55 -5.32 -14.28
CA ASP A 167 23.71 -5.28 -15.49
C ASP A 167 22.98 -6.59 -15.78
N THR A 168 23.51 -7.73 -15.32
CA THR A 168 22.89 -9.07 -15.37
C THR A 168 21.71 -9.24 -14.40
N GLY A 169 21.53 -8.34 -13.44
CA GLY A 169 20.54 -8.46 -12.36
C GLY A 169 21.03 -9.16 -11.09
N GLU A 170 22.33 -9.47 -11.00
CA GLU A 170 22.95 -9.97 -9.77
C GLU A 170 23.02 -8.86 -8.70
N LEU A 171 22.67 -9.19 -7.45
CA LEU A 171 22.77 -8.27 -6.31
C LEU A 171 24.19 -8.31 -5.73
N LEU A 172 24.85 -7.16 -5.69
CA LEU A 172 26.17 -6.98 -5.09
C LEU A 172 26.08 -6.52 -3.62
N ASP A 173 25.16 -5.60 -3.33
CA ASP A 173 24.99 -4.99 -2.01
C ASP A 173 23.55 -4.49 -1.84
N LEU A 174 23.03 -4.53 -0.62
CA LEU A 174 21.71 -4.06 -0.27
C LEU A 174 21.77 -3.34 1.08
N ARG A 175 21.42 -2.05 1.08
CA ARG A 175 21.45 -1.21 2.28
C ARG A 175 20.18 -0.37 2.41
N GLY A 176 19.85 0.00 3.64
CA GLY A 176 18.76 0.94 3.90
C GLY A 176 19.12 2.37 3.51
N GLY A 177 18.14 3.14 3.04
CA GLY A 177 18.23 4.60 2.96
C GLY A 177 18.41 5.20 1.56
N LYS A 178 18.84 6.47 1.55
CA LYS A 178 19.06 7.29 0.34
C LYS A 178 20.54 7.33 -0.06
N MET A 179 20.79 7.59 -1.34
CA MET A 179 22.12 7.66 -1.96
C MET A 179 22.76 9.04 -1.95
#